data_AF-A0A7G8J814-F1
#
_entry.id   AF-A0A7G8J814-F1
#
_cell.length_a   1.000
_cell.length_b   1.000
_cell.length_c   1.000
_cell.angle_alpha   90.00
_cell.angle_beta   90.00
_cell.angle_gamma   90.00
#
_symmetry.space_group_name_H-M   'P 1'
#
loop_
_entity.id
_entity.type
_entity.pdbx_description
1 polymer ?
#
loop_
_entity_poly.entity_id
_entity_poly.type
_entity_poly.pdbx_seq_one_letter_code
_entity_poly.pdbx_strand_id
1 'polypeptide(L)'
;MMPFRAIPAFLALGMALAACQSVEKKAVTDQAKVVSNSGLVCTAAAEVEKALDKVDDLTTASTVADAEAAGAALKKALATFDQAETELQTAKLKEYRDQVEIYEKFVGEIRQNKTMTLEEAAKQLKAKAAPVIAAHEQLAETTACIEVEELTDSSDDRSRDTSKDDGPEKADS
;
A
#
# COMPACT_ATOMS: atom_id res chain seq x y z
N MET A 1 -13.28 10.37 64.39
CA MET A 1 -13.76 11.51 63.59
C MET A 1 -12.93 11.57 62.32
N MET A 2 -13.54 11.29 61.15
CA MET A 2 -12.99 11.59 59.82
C MET A 2 -13.13 13.12 59.55
N PRO A 3 -12.66 13.73 58.43
CA PRO A 3 -11.95 13.17 57.26
C PRO A 3 -10.78 14.06 56.73
N PHE A 4 -9.83 13.47 56.01
CA PHE A 4 -9.17 14.20 54.91
C PHE A 4 -9.29 13.39 53.62
N ARG A 5 -10.02 14.00 52.69
CA ARG A 5 -10.41 13.53 51.38
C ARG A 5 -9.48 14.25 50.40
N ALA A 6 -8.50 13.55 49.82
CA ALA A 6 -7.64 14.11 48.77
C ALA A 6 -8.16 13.62 47.41
N ILE A 7 -8.63 14.58 46.61
CA ILE A 7 -9.17 14.41 45.24
C ILE A 7 -7.97 14.41 44.26
N PRO A 8 -8.02 13.60 43.19
CA PRO A 8 -6.88 13.31 42.32
C PRO A 8 -6.45 14.49 41.46
N ALA A 9 -5.13 14.64 41.29
CA ALA A 9 -4.53 15.47 40.26
C ALA A 9 -4.69 14.78 38.90
N PHE A 10 -5.85 14.97 38.26
CA PHE A 10 -5.98 14.81 36.82
C PHE A 10 -5.11 15.87 36.14
N LEU A 11 -3.90 15.50 35.72
CA LEU A 11 -3.18 16.24 34.69
C LEU A 11 -3.91 16.01 33.37
N ALA A 12 -4.87 16.89 33.09
CA ALA A 12 -5.39 17.12 31.76
C ALA A 12 -4.24 17.63 30.87
N LEU A 13 -3.57 16.72 30.18
CA LEU A 13 -2.69 17.08 29.08
C LEU A 13 -3.59 17.57 27.94
N GLY A 14 -3.58 18.88 27.76
CA GLY A 14 -4.48 19.63 26.90
C GLY A 14 -4.56 19.09 25.48
N MET A 15 -5.80 18.93 25.02
CA MET A 15 -6.16 18.76 23.63
C MET A 15 -5.68 19.97 22.81
N ALA A 16 -4.70 19.75 21.94
CA ALA A 16 -4.36 20.65 20.85
C ALA A 16 -4.20 19.91 19.51
N LEU A 17 -4.89 18.78 19.31
CA LEU A 17 -4.97 18.06 18.03
C LEU A 17 -6.33 18.23 17.36
N ALA A 18 -6.87 19.46 17.26
CA ALA A 18 -8.11 19.66 16.52
C ALA A 18 -7.92 19.63 14.98
N ALA A 19 -6.68 19.65 14.47
CA ALA A 19 -6.37 19.63 13.04
C ALA A 19 -5.68 18.33 12.54
N CYS A 20 -5.07 17.53 13.41
CA CYS A 20 -4.52 16.21 13.05
C CYS A 20 -5.54 15.06 13.19
N GLN A 21 -6.64 15.28 13.93
CA GLN A 21 -7.66 14.24 14.16
C GLN A 21 -8.31 13.71 12.89
N SER A 22 -8.46 14.52 11.84
CA SER A 22 -9.12 14.07 10.61
C SER A 22 -8.27 13.06 9.83
N VAL A 23 -6.97 13.28 9.73
CA VAL A 23 -6.06 12.42 8.97
C VAL A 23 -5.66 11.19 9.79
N GLU A 24 -5.41 11.35 11.09
CA GLU A 24 -5.18 10.19 11.98
C GLU A 24 -6.43 9.29 12.08
N LYS A 25 -7.64 9.87 12.12
CA LYS A 25 -8.88 9.09 12.09
C LYS A 25 -9.10 8.41 10.73
N LYS A 26 -8.65 9.04 9.63
CA LYS A 26 -8.70 8.47 8.29
C LYS A 26 -7.79 7.22 8.20
N ALA A 27 -6.55 7.32 8.67
CA ALA A 27 -5.63 6.19 8.79
C ALA A 27 -6.19 5.05 9.68
N VAL A 28 -6.79 5.37 10.83
CA VAL A 28 -7.43 4.32 11.67
C VAL A 28 -8.60 3.65 10.93
N THR A 29 -9.37 4.42 10.15
CA THR A 29 -10.48 3.90 9.36
C THR A 29 -10.00 3.00 8.22
N ASP A 30 -8.94 3.40 7.53
CA ASP A 30 -8.38 2.67 6.40
C ASP A 30 -7.68 1.39 6.88
N GLN A 31 -6.96 1.42 8.00
CA GLN A 31 -6.45 0.21 8.66
C GLN A 31 -7.59 -0.75 9.05
N ALA A 32 -8.69 -0.25 9.62
CA ALA A 32 -9.84 -1.09 9.94
C ALA A 32 -10.46 -1.72 8.67
N LYS A 33 -10.45 -0.99 7.55
CA LYS A 33 -10.90 -1.48 6.26
C LYS A 33 -9.99 -2.59 5.72
N VAL A 34 -8.66 -2.46 5.87
CA VAL A 34 -7.70 -3.53 5.51
C VAL A 34 -8.03 -4.81 6.30
N VAL A 35 -8.24 -4.71 7.60
CA VAL A 35 -8.59 -5.88 8.45
C VAL A 35 -9.92 -6.50 8.02
N SER A 36 -10.94 -5.68 7.81
CA SER A 36 -12.26 -6.15 7.33
C SER A 36 -12.15 -6.87 5.99
N ASN A 37 -11.44 -6.29 5.03
CA ASN A 37 -11.27 -6.87 3.69
C ASN A 37 -10.44 -8.15 3.74
N SER A 38 -9.46 -8.24 4.65
CA SER A 38 -8.74 -9.50 4.89
C SER A 38 -9.69 -10.61 5.36
N GLY A 39 -10.65 -10.30 6.24
CA GLY A 39 -11.68 -11.26 6.65
C GLY A 39 -12.59 -11.71 5.50
N LEU A 40 -12.90 -10.81 4.57
CA LEU A 40 -13.66 -11.14 3.36
C LEU A 40 -12.88 -12.09 2.44
N VAL A 41 -11.58 -11.86 2.25
CA VAL A 41 -10.71 -12.78 1.48
C VAL A 41 -10.69 -14.16 2.12
N CYS A 42 -10.53 -14.27 3.45
CA CYS A 42 -10.58 -15.56 4.15
C CYS A 42 -11.93 -16.26 3.97
N THR A 43 -13.04 -15.52 4.03
CA THR A 43 -14.38 -16.08 3.83
C THR A 43 -14.58 -16.55 2.38
N ALA A 44 -14.12 -15.78 1.40
CA ALA A 44 -14.20 -16.15 0.00
C ALA A 44 -13.32 -17.35 -0.33
N ALA A 45 -12.13 -17.46 0.28
CA ALA A 45 -11.27 -18.63 0.16
C ALA A 45 -11.96 -19.92 0.64
N ALA A 46 -12.63 -19.86 1.80
CA ALA A 46 -13.39 -20.99 2.32
C ALA A 46 -14.55 -21.41 1.39
N GLU A 47 -15.18 -20.45 0.70
CA GLU A 47 -16.21 -20.78 -0.30
C GLU A 47 -15.61 -21.35 -1.60
N VAL A 48 -14.37 -20.99 -1.96
CA VAL A 48 -13.63 -21.67 -3.05
C VAL A 48 -13.33 -23.12 -2.66
N GLU A 49 -12.82 -23.36 -1.44
CA GLU A 49 -12.56 -24.72 -0.93
C GLU A 49 -13.82 -25.58 -0.97
N LYS A 50 -14.93 -25.06 -0.44
CA LYS A 50 -16.23 -25.74 -0.48
C LYS A 50 -16.75 -25.97 -1.91
N ALA A 51 -16.41 -25.11 -2.86
CA ALA A 51 -16.76 -25.31 -4.26
C ALA A 51 -15.87 -26.37 -4.92
N LEU A 52 -14.60 -26.48 -4.50
CA LEU A 52 -13.70 -27.56 -4.90
C LEU A 52 -14.16 -28.91 -4.34
N ASP A 53 -14.65 -28.97 -3.10
CA ASP A 53 -15.23 -30.20 -2.55
C ASP A 53 -16.36 -30.76 -3.44
N LYS A 54 -17.22 -29.88 -3.99
CA LYS A 54 -18.28 -30.30 -4.92
C LYS A 54 -17.76 -30.85 -6.24
N VAL A 55 -16.57 -30.40 -6.66
CA VAL A 55 -15.91 -30.94 -7.85
C VAL A 55 -15.27 -32.29 -7.52
N ASP A 56 -14.68 -32.43 -6.34
CA ASP A 56 -14.08 -33.68 -5.85
C ASP A 56 -15.12 -34.77 -5.60
N ASP A 57 -16.32 -34.39 -5.15
CA ASP A 57 -17.48 -35.28 -4.95
C ASP A 57 -18.05 -35.85 -6.27
N LEU A 58 -17.59 -35.38 -7.44
CA LEU A 58 -18.01 -35.94 -8.72
C LEU A 58 -17.44 -37.35 -8.91
N THR A 59 -18.32 -38.28 -9.28
CA THR A 59 -17.96 -39.68 -9.50
C THR A 59 -18.32 -40.11 -10.92
N THR A 60 -17.97 -41.35 -11.30
CA THR A 60 -18.39 -41.93 -12.59
C THR A 60 -19.90 -42.10 -12.71
N ALA A 61 -20.65 -42.01 -11.62
CA ALA A 61 -22.11 -42.04 -11.62
C ALA A 61 -22.74 -40.64 -11.78
N SER A 62 -21.95 -39.57 -11.62
CA SER A 62 -22.41 -38.19 -11.79
C SER A 62 -22.71 -37.90 -13.27
N THR A 63 -23.66 -37.00 -13.48
CA THR A 63 -24.05 -36.57 -14.83
C THR A 63 -23.25 -35.36 -15.28
N VAL A 64 -23.31 -35.06 -16.58
CA VAL A 64 -22.74 -33.81 -17.12
C VAL A 64 -23.40 -32.58 -16.47
N ALA A 65 -24.71 -32.65 -16.15
CA ALA A 65 -25.40 -31.56 -15.48
C ALA A 65 -24.85 -31.30 -14.06
N ASP A 66 -24.47 -32.36 -13.32
CA ASP A 66 -23.84 -32.23 -12.00
C ASP A 66 -22.47 -31.57 -12.12
N ALA A 67 -21.68 -31.96 -13.12
CA ALA A 67 -20.39 -31.35 -13.40
C ALA A 67 -20.51 -29.88 -13.82
N GLU A 68 -21.51 -29.53 -14.64
CA GLU A 68 -21.81 -28.14 -15.00
C GLU A 68 -22.21 -27.31 -13.78
N ALA A 69 -23.01 -27.87 -12.87
CA ALA A 69 -23.40 -27.19 -11.63
C ALA A 69 -22.22 -26.98 -10.68
N ALA A 70 -21.35 -27.98 -10.51
CA ALA A 70 -20.13 -27.87 -9.71
C ALA A 70 -19.16 -26.83 -10.31
N GLY A 71 -18.96 -26.86 -11.64
CA GLY A 71 -18.14 -25.88 -12.35
C GLY A 71 -18.69 -24.45 -12.26
N ALA A 72 -20.01 -24.28 -12.34
CA ALA A 72 -20.64 -22.97 -12.15
C ALA A 72 -20.48 -22.45 -10.71
N ALA A 73 -20.55 -23.34 -9.70
CA ALA A 73 -20.31 -22.98 -8.32
C ALA A 73 -18.85 -22.54 -8.09
N LEU A 74 -17.88 -23.30 -8.62
CA LEU A 74 -16.46 -22.96 -8.53
C LEU A 74 -16.15 -21.62 -9.23
N LYS A 75 -16.67 -21.41 -10.44
CA LYS A 75 -16.50 -20.15 -11.17
C LYS A 75 -17.03 -18.95 -10.38
N LYS A 76 -18.17 -19.11 -9.72
CA LYS A 76 -18.75 -18.06 -8.87
C LYS A 76 -17.90 -17.79 -7.62
N ALA A 77 -17.41 -18.84 -6.97
CA ALA A 77 -16.55 -18.72 -5.79
C ALA A 77 -15.25 -18.00 -6.13
N LEU A 78 -14.59 -18.38 -7.24
CA LEU A 78 -13.39 -17.71 -7.74
C LEU A 78 -13.63 -16.23 -8.06
N ALA A 79 -14.71 -15.89 -8.76
CA ALA A 79 -15.04 -14.50 -9.05
C ALA A 79 -15.26 -13.66 -7.76
N THR A 80 -15.80 -14.28 -6.71
CA THR A 80 -15.98 -13.62 -5.41
C THR A 80 -14.65 -13.44 -4.70
N PHE A 81 -13.77 -14.44 -4.78
CA PHE A 81 -12.42 -14.39 -4.23
C PHE A 81 -11.59 -13.29 -4.90
N ASP A 82 -11.57 -13.24 -6.24
CA ASP A 82 -10.87 -12.21 -7.03
C ASP A 82 -11.33 -10.79 -6.66
N GLN A 83 -12.65 -10.61 -6.46
CA GLN A 83 -13.20 -9.33 -6.03
C GLN A 83 -12.72 -8.97 -4.62
N ALA A 84 -12.77 -9.90 -3.67
CA ALA A 84 -12.31 -9.66 -2.31
C ALA A 84 -10.82 -9.32 -2.24
N GLU A 85 -9.99 -9.99 -3.05
CA GLU A 85 -8.55 -9.68 -3.16
C GLU A 85 -8.33 -8.28 -3.73
N THR A 86 -9.06 -7.91 -4.79
CA THR A 86 -9.00 -6.56 -5.38
C THR A 86 -9.35 -5.48 -4.36
N GLU A 87 -10.39 -5.71 -3.56
CA GLU A 87 -10.82 -4.79 -2.50
C GLU A 87 -9.77 -4.70 -1.38
N LEU A 88 -9.14 -5.82 -1.01
CA LEU A 88 -8.05 -5.84 -0.03
C LEU A 88 -6.83 -5.06 -0.52
N GLN A 89 -6.38 -5.30 -1.76
CA GLN A 89 -5.23 -4.59 -2.34
C GLN A 89 -5.50 -3.08 -2.43
N THR A 90 -6.70 -2.70 -2.85
CA THR A 90 -7.10 -1.29 -2.90
C THR A 90 -7.07 -0.65 -1.51
N ALA A 91 -7.54 -1.36 -0.47
CA ALA A 91 -7.50 -0.86 0.90
C ALA A 91 -6.06 -0.72 1.43
N LYS A 92 -5.19 -1.72 1.18
CA LYS A 92 -3.77 -1.67 1.58
C LYS A 92 -3.03 -0.50 0.94
N LEU A 93 -3.21 -0.29 -0.36
CA LEU A 93 -2.60 0.83 -1.08
C LEU A 93 -3.11 2.18 -0.55
N LYS A 94 -4.40 2.28 -0.25
CA LYS A 94 -5.01 3.49 0.31
C LYS A 94 -4.41 3.81 1.69
N GLU A 95 -4.37 2.83 2.58
CA GLU A 95 -3.78 2.98 3.93
C GLU A 95 -2.33 3.45 3.83
N TYR A 96 -1.51 2.81 2.99
CA TYR A 96 -0.12 3.22 2.79
C TYR A 96 -0.01 4.68 2.33
N ARG A 97 -0.80 5.09 1.33
CA ARG A 97 -0.80 6.48 0.83
C ARG A 97 -1.22 7.48 1.90
N ASP A 98 -2.18 7.12 2.73
CA ASP A 98 -2.67 7.96 3.82
C ASP A 98 -1.61 8.14 4.91
N GLN A 99 -0.91 7.06 5.29
CA GLN A 99 0.21 7.13 6.22
C GLN A 99 1.36 7.98 5.67
N VAL A 100 1.67 7.85 4.37
CA VAL A 100 2.67 8.71 3.70
C VAL A 100 2.24 10.17 3.76
N GLU A 101 0.98 10.50 3.46
CA GLU A 101 0.47 11.89 3.53
C GLU A 101 0.58 12.48 4.94
N ILE A 102 0.28 11.68 5.98
CA ILE A 102 0.46 12.08 7.39
C ILE A 102 1.93 12.38 7.67
N TYR A 103 2.82 11.47 7.27
CA TYR A 103 4.25 11.61 7.50
C TYR A 103 4.84 12.80 6.75
N GLU A 104 4.42 13.06 5.51
CA GLU A 104 4.85 14.22 4.74
C GLU A 104 4.41 15.54 5.38
N LYS A 105 3.19 15.62 5.92
CA LYS A 105 2.74 16.78 6.68
C LYS A 105 3.64 17.02 7.89
N PHE A 106 3.96 15.96 8.64
CA PHE A 106 4.87 16.04 9.77
C PHE A 106 6.28 16.49 9.37
N VAL A 107 6.82 15.96 8.25
CA VAL A 107 8.09 16.44 7.68
C VAL A 107 8.01 17.93 7.35
N GLY A 108 6.89 18.40 6.81
CA GLY A 108 6.62 19.81 6.54
C GLY A 108 6.70 20.68 7.81
N GLU A 109 6.10 20.24 8.91
CA GLU A 109 6.16 20.91 10.21
C GLU A 109 7.59 21.01 10.75
N ILE A 110 8.35 19.90 10.69
CA ILE A 110 9.77 19.88 11.10
C ILE A 110 10.59 20.87 10.26
N ARG A 111 10.36 20.92 8.94
CA ARG A 111 11.07 21.85 8.02
C ARG A 111 10.81 23.32 8.33
N GLN A 112 9.64 23.64 8.89
CA GLN A 112 9.29 25.02 9.27
C GLN A 112 9.99 25.46 10.56
N ASN A 113 10.39 24.52 11.42
CA ASN A 113 11.07 24.83 12.68
C ASN A 113 12.58 25.02 12.48
N LYS A 114 12.99 26.27 12.22
CA LYS A 114 14.40 26.63 11.94
C LYS A 114 15.33 26.58 13.16
N THR A 115 14.78 26.48 14.36
CA THR A 115 15.55 26.45 15.61
C THR A 115 15.82 25.03 16.10
N MET A 116 15.18 24.02 15.51
CA MET A 116 15.39 22.62 15.86
C MET A 116 16.74 22.11 15.34
N THR A 117 17.43 21.32 16.15
CA THR A 117 18.66 20.66 15.70
C THR A 117 18.37 19.49 14.77
N LEU A 118 19.34 19.12 13.95
CA LEU A 118 19.21 17.94 13.07
C LEU A 118 19.03 16.64 13.86
N GLU A 119 19.64 16.52 15.04
CA GLU A 119 19.49 15.35 15.91
C GLU A 119 18.06 15.20 16.42
N GLU A 120 17.47 16.31 16.91
CA GLU A 120 16.08 16.33 17.37
C GLU A 120 15.11 16.06 16.22
N ALA A 121 15.34 16.65 15.05
CA ALA A 121 14.56 16.40 13.85
C ALA A 121 14.62 14.92 13.45
N ALA A 122 15.81 14.33 13.40
CA ALA A 122 15.98 12.92 13.07
C ALA A 122 15.29 11.99 14.07
N LYS A 123 15.37 12.30 15.37
CA LYS A 123 14.70 11.52 16.42
C LYS A 123 13.18 11.55 16.23
N GLN A 124 12.61 12.73 15.96
CA GLN A 124 11.19 12.91 15.75
C GLN A 124 10.69 12.22 14.48
N LEU A 125 11.40 12.40 13.36
CA LEU A 125 11.09 11.76 12.08
C LEU A 125 11.12 10.23 12.21
N LYS A 126 12.18 9.66 12.79
CA LYS A 126 12.27 8.21 13.03
C LYS A 126 11.12 7.69 13.90
N ALA A 127 10.76 8.42 14.96
CA ALA A 127 9.67 8.03 15.84
C ALA A 127 8.29 8.03 15.13
N LYS A 128 8.12 8.85 14.09
CA LYS A 128 6.88 8.95 13.32
C LYS A 128 6.85 8.12 12.04
N ALA A 129 7.96 7.49 11.65
CA ALA A 129 8.03 6.68 10.44
C ALA A 129 7.41 5.28 10.60
N ALA A 130 7.26 4.79 11.83
CA ALA A 130 6.81 3.41 12.10
C ALA A 130 5.47 3.03 11.44
N PRO A 131 4.42 3.87 11.43
CA PRO A 131 3.16 3.54 10.74
C PRO A 131 3.30 3.42 9.22
N VAL A 132 4.15 4.26 8.60
CA VAL A 132 4.43 4.20 7.17
C VAL A 132 5.14 2.90 6.81
N ILE A 133 6.13 2.51 7.62
CA ILE A 133 6.89 1.27 7.44
C ILE A 133 5.95 0.06 7.56
N ALA A 134 5.11 0.03 8.59
CA ALA A 134 4.15 -1.07 8.78
C ALA A 134 3.15 -1.18 7.62
N ALA A 135 2.61 -0.06 7.14
CA ALA A 135 1.69 -0.06 5.99
C ALA A 135 2.40 -0.48 4.68
N HIS A 136 3.67 -0.12 4.52
CA HIS A 136 4.48 -0.58 3.38
C HIS A 136 4.74 -2.09 3.43
N GLU A 137 5.13 -2.63 4.58
CA GLU A 137 5.35 -4.06 4.78
C GLU A 137 4.08 -4.87 4.44
N GLN A 138 2.91 -4.43 4.91
CA GLN A 138 1.63 -5.06 4.59
C GLN A 138 1.30 -5.05 3.09
N LEU A 139 1.72 -4.02 2.36
CA LEU A 139 1.52 -3.91 0.92
C LEU A 139 2.53 -4.80 0.14
N ALA A 140 3.76 -4.89 0.64
CA ALA A 140 4.84 -5.67 0.03
C ALA A 140 4.64 -7.19 0.17
N GLU A 141 4.04 -7.67 1.27
CA GLU A 141 3.73 -9.10 1.46
C GLU A 141 2.91 -9.72 0.32
N THR A 142 2.12 -8.92 -0.38
CA THR A 142 1.26 -9.38 -1.48
C THR A 142 1.77 -9.02 -2.88
N THR A 143 2.91 -8.32 -2.97
CA THR A 143 3.43 -7.81 -4.24
C THR A 143 4.88 -8.26 -4.41
N ALA A 144 5.11 -9.27 -5.25
CA ALA A 144 6.46 -9.59 -5.72
C ALA A 144 6.84 -8.58 -6.80
N CYS A 145 7.58 -7.53 -6.44
CA CYS A 145 8.23 -6.67 -7.41
C CYS A 145 9.40 -7.45 -8.03
N ILE A 146 9.32 -7.78 -9.32
CA ILE A 146 10.49 -8.26 -10.06
C ILE A 146 11.41 -7.05 -10.22
N GLU A 147 12.58 -7.08 -9.59
CA GLU A 147 13.64 -6.11 -9.87
C GLU A 147 14.04 -6.27 -11.34
N VAL A 148 13.64 -5.30 -12.17
CA VAL A 148 14.19 -5.17 -13.51
C VAL A 148 15.59 -4.59 -13.32
N GLU A 149 16.58 -5.45 -13.11
CA GLU A 149 17.98 -5.08 -13.31
C GLU A 149 18.11 -4.44 -14.69
N GLU A 150 18.75 -3.27 -14.74
CA GLU A 150 18.88 -2.37 -15.87
C GLU A 150 18.90 -3.05 -17.25
N LEU A 151 17.93 -2.70 -18.10
CA LEU A 151 18.07 -2.83 -19.57
C LEU A 151 19.08 -1.79 -20.10
N THR A 152 20.28 -1.72 -19.52
CA THR A 152 21.42 -1.00 -20.06
C THR A 152 22.44 -2.01 -20.58
N ASP A 153 22.22 -2.55 -21.77
CA ASP A 153 23.28 -2.69 -22.77
C ASP A 153 22.74 -3.29 -24.07
N SER A 154 22.52 -2.42 -25.07
CA SER A 154 22.97 -2.73 -26.44
C SER A 154 23.21 -1.42 -27.21
N SER A 155 24.38 -0.84 -27.01
CA SER A 155 25.25 -0.39 -28.10
C SER A 155 24.65 0.56 -29.16
N ASP A 156 24.38 1.82 -28.79
CA ASP A 156 24.46 2.94 -29.75
C ASP A 156 25.91 3.43 -29.83
N ASP A 157 26.78 2.54 -30.32
CA ASP A 157 28.14 2.88 -30.75
C ASP A 157 28.13 3.01 -32.28
N ARG A 158 27.71 4.18 -32.76
CA ARG A 158 28.02 4.64 -34.12
C ARG A 158 28.64 6.03 -34.04
N SER A 159 29.89 6.01 -33.58
CA SER A 159 31.03 6.70 -34.17
C SER A 159 30.73 8.02 -34.89
N ARG A 160 31.14 9.11 -34.22
CA ARG A 160 31.61 10.34 -34.87
C ARG A 160 32.60 9.99 -35.97
N ASP A 161 32.28 10.34 -37.21
CA ASP A 161 33.31 10.58 -38.22
C ASP A 161 33.41 12.09 -38.46
N THR A 162 34.53 12.65 -38.03
CA THR A 162 34.94 14.02 -38.30
C THR A 162 35.80 14.00 -39.55
N SER A 163 35.36 14.63 -40.63
CA SER A 163 36.27 15.07 -41.68
C SER A 163 35.82 16.42 -42.22
N LYS A 164 36.66 17.43 -41.95
CA LYS A 164 36.72 18.71 -42.67
C LYS A 164 36.93 18.40 -44.16
N ASP A 165 36.28 19.17 -45.02
CA ASP A 165 36.87 19.50 -46.32
C ASP A 165 36.56 20.96 -46.67
N ASP A 166 37.59 21.62 -47.18
CA ASP A 166 37.71 23.04 -47.42
C ASP A 166 36.95 23.50 -48.68
N GLY A 167 36.63 24.80 -48.78
CA GLY A 167 35.81 25.39 -49.84
C GLY A 167 36.37 25.31 -51.28
N PRO A 168 35.68 25.93 -52.26
CA PRO A 168 36.16 27.25 -52.66
C PRO A 168 35.09 28.30 -53.06
N GLU A 169 35.61 29.53 -53.13
CA GLU A 169 35.10 30.84 -53.56
C GLU A 169 34.12 30.98 -54.75
N LYS A 170 33.27 32.03 -54.61
CA LYS A 170 32.75 32.99 -55.63
C LYS A 170 31.76 32.43 -56.69
N ALA A 171 30.79 33.15 -57.24
CA ALA A 171 30.64 34.60 -57.51
C ALA A 171 29.16 35.00 -57.69
N ASP A 172 28.86 36.28 -57.39
CA ASP A 172 27.97 37.24 -58.08
C ASP A 172 26.70 36.78 -58.81
N SER A 173 25.53 37.24 -58.33
CA SER A 173 24.66 38.25 -58.99
C SER A 173 23.33 38.42 -58.24
#